data_AF-A0A7Y3ACD1-F1
#
_entry.id   AF-A0A7Y3ACD1-F1
#
_cell.length_a   1.000
_cell.length_b   1.000
_cell.length_c   1.000
_cell.angle_alpha   90.00
_cell.angle_beta   90.00
_cell.angle_gamma   90.00
#
_symmetry.space_group_name_H-M   'P 1'
#
loop_
_entity.id
_entity.type
_entity.pdbx_description
1 polymer ?
#
loop_
_entity_poly.entity_id
_entity_poly.type
_entity_poly.pdbx_seq_one_letter_code
_entity_poly.pdbx_strand_id
1 'polypeptide(L)'
;MSNKVTMTELNYDSNRPEAENPVKIMDLSLRDGHQSLFATRGRTEDMIPVAEMMDEVGFWAIETWGGATFDTMHRFLNEDPWERLRTLKRYIKKTPFSMLLRAQNLVGYRNYADDLATAFVDRSAENGMDIFRTFDALNDYRNFETVVAQIKKSGKHFQGCICYTLTEPRLAGDVYNLDYYI
;
A
#
# COMPACT_ATOMS: atom_id res chain seq x y z
N MET A 1 10.30 -0.25 -36.53
CA MET A 1 11.45 0.60 -36.14
C MET A 1 12.12 -0.10 -34.96
N SER A 2 13.44 -0.28 -35.01
CA SER A 2 14.17 -1.03 -33.99
C SER A 2 14.06 -0.30 -32.64
N ASN A 3 13.37 -0.91 -31.67
CA ASN A 3 13.33 -0.47 -30.27
C ASN A 3 14.70 -0.68 -29.63
N LYS A 4 15.72 0.06 -30.07
CA LYS A 4 17.00 0.09 -29.38
C LYS A 4 16.80 0.84 -28.07
N VAL A 5 16.92 0.11 -26.96
CA VAL A 5 16.99 0.71 -25.63
C VAL A 5 18.24 1.58 -25.59
N THR A 6 18.06 2.89 -25.44
CA THR A 6 19.17 3.82 -25.24
C THR A 6 19.72 3.60 -23.83
N MET A 7 20.92 3.05 -23.72
CA MET A 7 21.61 2.91 -22.43
C MET A 7 22.16 4.26 -22.02
N THR A 8 21.82 4.71 -20.81
CA THR A 8 22.39 5.93 -20.20
C THR A 8 23.60 5.53 -19.35
N GLU A 9 24.66 6.34 -19.36
CA GLU A 9 25.79 6.15 -18.43
C GLU A 9 25.32 6.38 -16.99
N LEU A 10 25.63 5.43 -16.11
CA LEU A 10 25.24 5.49 -14.71
C LEU A 10 26.07 6.56 -13.99
N ASN A 11 25.41 7.60 -13.49
CA ASN A 11 26.03 8.64 -12.67
C ASN A 11 25.53 8.53 -11.21
N TYR A 12 26.46 8.27 -10.29
CA TYR A 12 26.22 8.18 -8.86
C TYR A 12 26.79 9.36 -8.07
N ASP A 13 27.32 10.38 -8.74
CA ASP A 13 27.85 11.58 -8.10
C ASP A 13 26.76 12.32 -7.33
N SER A 14 27.13 12.90 -6.19
CA SER A 14 26.23 13.72 -5.37
C SER A 14 25.63 14.90 -6.13
N ASN A 15 26.31 15.36 -7.17
CA ASN A 15 25.94 16.54 -7.96
C ASN A 15 25.19 16.18 -9.26
N ARG A 16 24.76 14.92 -9.42
CA ARG A 16 23.98 14.52 -10.59
C ARG A 16 22.67 15.35 -10.65
N PRO A 17 22.23 15.75 -11.84
CA PRO A 17 20.96 16.46 -11.98
C PRO A 17 19.80 15.59 -11.50
N GLU A 18 18.79 16.21 -10.88
CA GLU A 18 17.55 15.51 -10.58
C GLU A 18 16.90 15.02 -11.88
N ALA A 19 16.38 13.80 -11.87
CA ALA A 19 15.65 13.27 -13.01
C ALA A 19 14.34 14.04 -13.19
N GLU A 20 13.95 14.33 -14.44
CA GLU A 20 12.69 15.01 -14.75
C GLU A 20 11.46 14.21 -14.24
N ASN A 21 11.55 12.88 -14.27
CA ASN A 21 10.55 11.99 -13.70
C ASN A 21 11.24 10.86 -12.90
N PRO A 22 11.61 11.12 -11.63
CA PRO A 22 12.35 10.14 -10.84
C PRO A 22 11.46 8.96 -10.47
N VAL A 23 12.05 7.77 -10.41
CA VAL A 23 11.38 6.59 -9.84
C VAL A 23 11.08 6.87 -8.37
N LYS A 24 9.81 6.72 -8.00
CA LYS A 24 9.32 6.91 -6.64
C LYS A 24 9.37 5.58 -5.88
N ILE A 25 9.83 5.63 -4.64
CA ILE A 25 9.99 4.43 -3.79
C ILE A 25 8.98 4.46 -2.67
N MET A 26 8.22 3.36 -2.52
CA MET A 26 7.44 3.11 -1.30
C MET A 26 8.15 2.04 -0.47
N ASP A 27 8.46 2.35 0.79
CA ASP A 27 8.99 1.36 1.72
C ASP A 27 7.87 0.45 2.23
N LEU A 28 8.16 -0.86 2.33
CA LEU A 28 7.20 -1.89 2.76
C LEU A 28 7.57 -2.54 4.10
N SER A 29 8.64 -2.07 4.75
CA SER A 29 9.26 -2.71 5.91
C SER A 29 8.28 -2.80 7.09
N LEU A 30 7.44 -1.78 7.29
CA LEU A 30 6.50 -1.68 8.40
C LEU A 30 5.16 -2.42 8.18
N ARG A 31 4.94 -3.03 7.00
CA ARG A 31 3.74 -3.83 6.68
C ARG A 31 4.09 -5.13 5.98
N ASP A 32 4.31 -5.11 4.67
CA ASP A 32 4.48 -6.33 3.87
C ASP A 32 5.78 -7.08 4.19
N GLY A 33 6.83 -6.36 4.59
CA GLY A 33 8.13 -6.94 4.94
C GLY A 33 8.02 -7.95 6.09
N HIS A 34 7.51 -7.52 7.25
CA HIS A 34 7.33 -8.43 8.39
C HIS A 34 6.13 -9.38 8.21
N GLN A 35 5.12 -9.01 7.41
CA GLN A 35 4.05 -9.93 7.01
C GLN A 35 4.61 -11.15 6.27
N SER A 36 5.56 -10.93 5.36
CA SER A 36 6.19 -11.97 4.55
C SER A 36 7.24 -12.79 5.31
N LEU A 37 8.05 -12.14 6.15
CA LEU A 37 9.22 -12.77 6.78
C LEU A 37 8.96 -13.30 8.19
N PHE A 38 8.07 -12.65 8.95
CA PHE A 38 7.88 -12.90 10.37
C PHE A 38 6.40 -13.06 10.74
N ALA A 39 5.58 -13.59 9.81
CA ALA A 39 4.16 -13.85 10.01
C ALA A 39 3.40 -12.64 10.59
N THR A 40 3.74 -11.42 10.18
CA THR A 40 3.10 -10.17 10.60
C THR A 40 3.34 -9.81 12.08
N ARG A 41 4.38 -10.35 12.72
CA ARG A 41 4.65 -10.15 14.15
C ARG A 41 5.48 -8.90 14.49
N GLY A 42 5.63 -7.96 13.55
CA GLY A 42 6.25 -6.66 13.84
C GLY A 42 5.42 -5.87 14.84
N ARG A 43 5.99 -5.54 16.00
CA ARG A 43 5.36 -4.77 17.08
C ARG A 43 5.56 -3.28 16.91
N THR A 44 4.66 -2.48 17.47
CA THR A 44 4.76 -1.02 17.38
C THR A 44 6.02 -0.50 18.08
N GLU A 45 6.39 -1.10 19.22
CA GLU A 45 7.57 -0.72 20.02
C GLU A 45 8.89 -0.84 19.23
N ASP A 46 9.00 -1.84 18.36
CA ASP A 46 10.21 -2.07 17.54
C ASP A 46 10.30 -1.10 16.35
N MET A 47 9.18 -0.51 15.93
CA MET A 47 9.13 0.42 14.79
C MET A 47 9.53 1.84 15.20
N ILE A 48 9.21 2.25 16.43
CA ILE A 48 9.41 3.62 16.92
C ILE A 48 10.88 4.07 16.82
N PRO A 49 11.90 3.28 17.22
CA PRO A 49 13.29 3.72 17.20
C PRO A 49 13.82 4.13 15.82
N VAL A 50 13.23 3.62 14.74
CA VAL A 50 13.64 3.92 13.35
C VAL A 50 12.67 4.85 12.63
N ALA A 51 11.52 5.17 13.22
CA ALA A 51 10.45 5.88 12.53
C ALA A 51 10.88 7.27 12.03
N GLU A 52 11.50 8.10 12.87
CA GLU A 52 11.99 9.43 12.44
C GLU A 52 13.07 9.31 11.36
N MET A 53 13.97 8.34 11.47
CA MET A 53 15.00 8.10 10.45
C MET A 53 14.37 7.74 9.10
N MET A 54 13.31 6.92 9.09
CA MET A 54 12.57 6.59 7.87
C MET A 54 11.89 7.81 7.25
N ASP A 55 11.39 8.75 8.06
CA ASP A 55 10.77 9.99 7.57
C ASP A 55 11.77 10.92 6.86
N GLU A 56 13.04 10.89 7.28
CA GLU A 56 14.12 11.68 6.67
C GLU A 56 14.69 11.08 5.38
N VAL A 57 14.37 9.82 5.04
CA VAL A 57 14.90 9.18 3.81
C VAL A 57 14.34 9.83 2.54
N GLY A 58 13.11 10.36 2.60
CA GLY A 58 12.42 10.93 1.43
C GLY A 58 11.71 9.89 0.57
N PHE A 59 11.16 8.83 1.18
CA PHE A 59 10.28 7.90 0.48
C PHE A 59 9.03 8.62 -0.07
N TRP A 60 8.48 8.12 -1.18
CA TRP A 60 7.20 8.61 -1.68
C TRP A 60 6.05 8.29 -0.73
N ALA A 61 6.14 7.13 -0.07
CA ALA A 61 5.21 6.69 0.95
C ALA A 61 5.85 5.56 1.79
N ILE A 62 5.29 5.29 2.96
CA ILE A 62 5.64 4.11 3.76
C ILE A 62 4.36 3.30 3.94
N GLU A 63 4.40 2.02 3.60
CA GLU A 63 3.30 1.11 3.85
C GLU A 63 3.36 0.61 5.29
N THR A 64 2.37 1.00 6.09
CA THR A 64 2.37 0.81 7.55
C THR A 64 1.18 0.00 8.06
N TRP A 65 0.19 -0.25 7.21
CA TRP A 65 -1.14 -0.67 7.67
C TRP A 65 -1.94 -1.49 6.65
N GLY A 66 -3.05 -2.07 7.11
CA GLY A 66 -3.88 -2.96 6.29
C GLY A 66 -3.25 -4.35 6.11
N GLY A 67 -3.75 -5.11 5.14
CA GLY A 67 -3.39 -6.52 4.99
C GLY A 67 -3.66 -7.32 6.27
N ALA A 68 -2.71 -8.15 6.70
CA ALA A 68 -2.87 -9.00 7.88
C ALA A 68 -2.60 -8.29 9.21
N THR A 69 -2.12 -7.03 9.19
CA THR A 69 -1.70 -6.33 10.41
C THR A 69 -2.88 -6.09 11.35
N PHE A 70 -4.06 -5.73 10.82
CA PHE A 70 -5.24 -5.41 11.61
C PHE A 70 -5.72 -6.60 12.47
N ASP A 71 -5.85 -7.80 11.91
CA ASP A 71 -6.20 -9.02 12.66
C ASP A 71 -5.05 -9.45 13.58
N THR A 72 -3.81 -9.43 13.08
CA THR A 72 -2.65 -9.94 13.83
C THR A 72 -2.40 -9.15 15.11
N MET A 73 -2.57 -7.83 15.06
CA MET A 73 -2.35 -6.97 16.22
C MET A 73 -3.33 -7.30 17.36
N HIS A 74 -4.61 -7.44 17.05
CA HIS A 74 -5.61 -7.85 18.03
C HIS A 74 -5.37 -9.27 18.54
N ARG A 75 -5.11 -10.21 17.62
CA ARG A 75 -5.11 -11.65 17.93
C ARG A 75 -3.84 -12.14 18.59
N PHE A 76 -2.68 -11.59 18.22
CA PHE A 76 -1.38 -12.16 18.57
C PHE A 76 -0.43 -11.19 19.26
N LEU A 77 -0.58 -9.88 19.06
CA LEU A 77 0.30 -8.88 19.68
C LEU A 77 -0.34 -8.20 20.88
N ASN A 78 -1.66 -8.33 21.06
CA ASN A 78 -2.42 -7.58 22.06
C ASN A 78 -2.22 -6.06 21.90
N GLU A 79 -2.20 -5.58 20.65
CA GLU A 79 -2.03 -4.18 20.28
C GLU A 79 -3.26 -3.65 19.55
N ASP A 80 -3.58 -2.36 19.75
CA ASP A 80 -4.60 -1.66 18.97
C ASP A 80 -3.99 -1.19 17.63
N PRO A 81 -4.48 -1.66 16.47
CA PRO A 81 -4.02 -1.18 15.18
C PRO A 81 -4.18 0.32 15.03
N TRP A 82 -5.26 0.92 15.53
CA TRP A 82 -5.52 2.35 15.39
C TRP A 82 -4.49 3.17 16.16
N GLU A 83 -4.08 2.68 17.34
CA GLU A 83 -3.01 3.33 18.10
C GLU A 83 -1.66 3.22 17.42
N ARG A 84 -1.34 2.12 16.72
CA ARG A 84 -0.12 2.05 15.90
C ARG A 84 -0.10 3.12 14.84
N LEU A 85 -1.20 3.29 14.09
CA LEU A 85 -1.30 4.31 13.05
C LEU A 85 -1.05 5.71 13.64
N ARG A 86 -1.78 6.08 14.70
CA ARG A 86 -1.60 7.37 15.38
C ARG A 86 -0.20 7.54 15.96
N THR A 87 0.37 6.49 16.54
CA THR A 87 1.72 6.51 17.12
C THR A 87 2.76 6.79 16.06
N LEU A 88 2.75 6.05 14.96
CA LEU A 88 3.72 6.23 13.89
C LEU A 88 3.57 7.61 13.23
N LYS A 89 2.35 8.14 13.07
CA LYS A 89 2.13 9.52 12.57
C LYS A 89 2.71 10.61 13.50
N ARG A 90 2.95 10.33 14.78
CA ARG A 90 3.65 11.28 15.68
C ARG A 90 5.14 11.40 15.34
N TYR A 91 5.75 10.36 14.79
CA TYR A 91 7.17 10.33 14.43
C TYR A 91 7.40 10.58 12.93
N ILE A 92 6.56 10.03 12.07
CA ILE A 92 6.65 10.15 10.61
C ILE A 92 5.63 11.19 10.14
N LYS A 93 6.10 12.43 9.95
CA LYS A 93 5.25 13.61 9.72
C LYS A 93 5.26 14.05 8.27
N LYS A 94 6.35 13.81 7.54
CA LYS A 94 6.55 14.27 6.16
C LYS A 94 6.03 13.25 5.15
N THR A 95 6.26 11.97 5.43
CA THR A 95 6.02 10.88 4.48
C THR A 95 4.57 10.37 4.54
N PRO A 96 3.87 10.27 3.40
CA PRO A 96 2.51 9.72 3.34
C PRO A 96 2.44 8.26 3.80
N PHE A 97 1.35 7.91 4.48
CA PHE A 97 1.11 6.52 4.89
C PHE A 97 0.26 5.81 3.85
N SER A 98 0.69 4.59 3.50
CA SER A 98 -0.05 3.69 2.62
C SER A 98 -0.59 2.49 3.40
N MET A 99 -1.79 2.03 3.00
CA MET A 99 -2.33 0.76 3.42
C MET A 99 -2.73 -0.12 2.25
N LEU A 100 -2.70 -1.43 2.47
CA LEU A 100 -3.34 -2.41 1.60
C LEU A 100 -4.78 -2.66 2.07
N LEU A 101 -5.74 -2.28 1.24
CA LEU A 101 -7.18 -2.47 1.44
C LEU A 101 -7.71 -3.52 0.46
N ARG A 102 -8.38 -4.55 0.97
CA ARG A 102 -9.00 -5.59 0.13
C ARG A 102 -10.43 -5.19 -0.24
N ALA A 103 -10.60 -4.13 -1.04
CA ALA A 103 -11.89 -3.69 -1.58
C ALA A 103 -13.06 -3.85 -0.58
N GLN A 104 -14.13 -4.55 -0.95
CA GLN A 104 -15.30 -4.80 -0.09
C GLN A 104 -15.01 -5.70 1.14
N ASN A 105 -13.89 -6.42 1.16
CA ASN A 105 -13.43 -7.17 2.33
C ASN A 105 -12.68 -6.32 3.35
N LEU A 106 -12.27 -5.09 2.99
CA LEU A 106 -11.52 -4.18 3.85
C LEU A 106 -10.24 -4.81 4.39
N VAL A 107 -10.20 -5.13 5.68
CA VAL A 107 -9.11 -5.82 6.39
C VAL A 107 -9.57 -7.15 7.00
N GLY A 108 -10.72 -7.66 6.54
CA GLY A 108 -11.30 -8.94 6.95
C GLY A 108 -11.32 -9.97 5.82
N TYR A 109 -12.12 -11.02 6.04
CA TYR A 109 -12.13 -12.23 5.19
C TYR A 109 -13.48 -12.52 4.52
N ARG A 110 -14.43 -11.59 4.57
CA ARG A 110 -15.74 -11.66 3.90
C ARG A 110 -16.12 -10.30 3.35
N ASN A 111 -17.09 -10.22 2.44
CA ASN A 111 -17.59 -8.94 1.97
C ASN A 111 -18.44 -8.30 3.07
N TYR A 112 -18.23 -7.01 3.28
CA TYR A 112 -18.98 -6.22 4.26
C TYR A 112 -20.04 -5.36 3.56
N ALA A 113 -21.01 -4.87 4.32
CA ALA A 113 -22.01 -3.94 3.81
C ALA A 113 -21.38 -2.56 3.53
N ASP A 114 -22.01 -1.78 2.66
CA ASP A 114 -21.44 -0.54 2.15
C ASP A 114 -21.29 0.54 3.23
N ASP A 115 -22.19 0.57 4.21
CA ASP A 115 -22.14 1.46 5.35
C ASP A 115 -20.90 1.20 6.21
N LEU A 116 -20.57 -0.07 6.45
CA LEU A 116 -19.37 -0.47 7.17
C LEU A 116 -18.09 -0.18 6.36
N ALA A 117 -18.11 -0.43 5.05
CA ALA A 117 -16.99 -0.09 4.17
C ALA A 117 -16.70 1.42 4.16
N THR A 118 -17.75 2.22 4.06
CA THR A 118 -17.68 3.69 4.13
C THR A 118 -17.13 4.15 5.47
N ALA A 119 -17.69 3.65 6.57
CA ALA A 119 -17.26 4.00 7.92
C ALA A 119 -15.79 3.61 8.18
N PHE A 120 -15.36 2.45 7.68
CA PHE A 120 -13.98 2.01 7.81
C PHE A 120 -13.00 2.95 7.10
N VAL A 121 -13.28 3.30 5.83
CA VAL A 121 -12.46 4.23 5.06
C VAL A 121 -12.39 5.60 5.76
N ASP A 122 -13.52 6.10 6.26
CA ASP A 122 -13.56 7.37 6.98
C ASP A 122 -12.70 7.36 8.23
N ARG A 123 -12.82 6.31 9.05
CA ARG A 123 -11.97 6.18 10.25
C ARG A 123 -10.50 6.01 9.90
N SER A 124 -10.15 5.28 8.84
CA SER A 124 -8.77 5.16 8.36
C SER A 124 -8.21 6.52 7.93
N ALA A 125 -8.96 7.30 7.16
CA ALA A 125 -8.54 8.62 6.72
C ALA A 125 -8.38 9.60 7.89
N GLU A 126 -9.33 9.64 8.82
CA GLU A 126 -9.30 10.48 10.03
C GLU A 126 -8.11 10.18 10.94
N ASN A 127 -7.70 8.90 11.03
CA ASN A 127 -6.53 8.51 11.84
C ASN A 127 -5.19 8.74 11.13
N GLY A 128 -5.19 9.28 9.91
CA GLY A 128 -3.97 9.71 9.22
C GLY A 128 -3.50 8.79 8.09
N MET A 129 -4.37 7.91 7.56
CA MET A 129 -4.08 7.19 6.33
C MET A 129 -4.18 8.12 5.11
N ASP A 130 -3.21 8.03 4.21
CA ASP A 130 -3.08 8.96 3.08
C ASP A 130 -3.32 8.26 1.72
N ILE A 131 -2.84 7.02 1.59
CA ILE A 131 -2.89 6.22 0.36
C ILE A 131 -3.61 4.90 0.63
N PHE A 132 -4.65 4.63 -0.15
CA PHE A 132 -5.42 3.40 -0.11
C PHE A 132 -5.10 2.57 -1.36
N ARG A 133 -4.15 1.65 -1.21
CA ARG A 133 -3.84 0.64 -2.21
C ARG A 133 -4.92 -0.44 -2.16
N THR A 134 -5.82 -0.40 -3.13
CA THR A 134 -7.04 -1.20 -3.10
C THR A 134 -6.97 -2.30 -4.15
N PHE A 135 -7.26 -3.54 -3.76
CA PHE A 135 -7.34 -4.68 -4.68
C PHE A 135 -8.57 -5.54 -4.40
N ASP A 136 -9.01 -6.27 -5.41
CA ASP A 136 -9.95 -7.37 -5.29
C ASP A 136 -9.25 -8.67 -5.68
N ALA A 137 -9.58 -9.77 -5.00
CA ALA A 137 -8.89 -11.05 -5.20
C ALA A 137 -9.11 -11.67 -6.59
N LEU A 138 -10.15 -11.23 -7.32
CA LEU A 138 -10.50 -11.67 -8.67
C LEU A 138 -10.42 -10.53 -9.70
N ASN A 139 -9.81 -9.40 -9.34
CA ASN A 139 -9.80 -8.17 -10.15
C ASN A 139 -11.22 -7.65 -10.50
N ASP A 140 -12.22 -7.94 -9.67
CA ASP A 140 -13.58 -7.44 -9.89
C ASP A 140 -13.70 -5.98 -9.42
N TYR A 141 -13.64 -5.05 -10.38
CA TYR A 141 -13.69 -3.61 -10.10
C TYR A 141 -15.00 -3.17 -9.43
N ARG A 142 -16.09 -3.94 -9.53
CA ARG A 142 -17.37 -3.62 -8.89
C ARG A 142 -17.23 -3.59 -7.36
N ASN A 143 -16.37 -4.44 -6.80
CA ASN A 143 -16.10 -4.47 -5.37
C ASN A 143 -15.34 -3.23 -4.85
N PHE A 144 -14.88 -2.35 -5.75
CA PHE A 144 -14.17 -1.13 -5.39
C PHE A 144 -15.12 0.07 -5.28
N GLU A 145 -16.29 0.04 -5.92
CA GLU A 145 -17.13 1.23 -6.15
C GLU A 145 -17.42 2.00 -4.86
N THR A 146 -17.82 1.29 -3.81
CA THR A 146 -18.12 1.85 -2.48
C THR A 146 -16.89 2.52 -1.86
N VAL A 147 -15.78 1.80 -1.75
CA VAL A 147 -14.58 2.31 -1.08
C VAL A 147 -13.91 3.43 -1.88
N VAL A 148 -13.92 3.37 -3.22
CA VAL A 148 -13.34 4.40 -4.09
C VAL A 148 -14.04 5.73 -3.92
N ALA A 149 -15.38 5.71 -3.92
CA ALA A 149 -16.17 6.92 -3.73
C ALA A 149 -15.81 7.58 -2.39
N GLN A 150 -15.74 6.79 -1.32
CA GLN A 150 -15.41 7.32 0.00
C GLN A 150 -13.95 7.78 0.12
N ILE A 151 -12.98 7.04 -0.42
CA ILE A 151 -11.55 7.42 -0.40
C ILE A 151 -11.37 8.80 -1.05
N LYS A 152 -11.99 9.00 -2.23
CA LYS A 152 -11.95 10.28 -2.96
C LYS A 152 -12.65 11.39 -2.19
N LYS A 153 -13.82 11.11 -1.61
CA LYS A 153 -14.57 12.07 -0.78
C LYS A 153 -13.78 12.53 0.44
N SER A 154 -12.99 11.64 1.04
CA SER A 154 -12.11 11.96 2.17
C SER A 154 -10.80 12.64 1.77
N GLY A 155 -10.64 13.00 0.49
CA GLY A 155 -9.47 13.71 -0.04
C GLY A 155 -8.19 12.89 -0.06
N LYS A 156 -8.30 11.56 -0.05
CA LYS A 156 -7.16 10.63 0.03
C LYS A 156 -6.84 10.01 -1.32
N HIS A 157 -5.63 9.47 -1.45
CA HIS A 157 -5.17 8.88 -2.70
C HIS A 157 -5.74 7.47 -2.86
N PHE A 158 -6.56 7.28 -3.90
CA PHE A 158 -6.96 5.95 -4.34
C PHE A 158 -5.91 5.39 -5.31
N GLN A 159 -5.34 4.24 -4.95
CA GLN A 159 -4.47 3.47 -5.82
C GLN A 159 -5.15 2.14 -6.15
N GLY A 160 -5.77 2.05 -7.33
CA GLY A 160 -6.35 0.81 -7.83
C GLY A 160 -5.27 -0.19 -8.25
N CYS A 161 -5.41 -1.43 -7.80
CA CYS A 161 -4.49 -2.51 -8.14
C CYS A 161 -5.15 -3.55 -9.03
N ILE A 162 -4.40 -3.98 -10.03
CA ILE A 162 -4.69 -5.19 -10.80
C ILE A 162 -3.71 -6.25 -10.32
N CYS A 163 -4.22 -7.33 -9.73
CA CYS A 163 -3.40 -8.47 -9.36
C CYS A 163 -2.91 -9.16 -10.63
N TYR A 164 -1.59 -9.24 -10.75
CA TYR A 164 -0.94 -9.88 -11.89
C TYR A 164 -0.85 -11.39 -11.70
N THR A 165 -1.21 -12.12 -12.74
CA THR A 165 -1.08 -13.58 -12.82
C THR A 165 -0.85 -14.00 -14.27
N LEU A 166 -0.40 -15.22 -14.49
CA LEU A 166 -0.08 -15.76 -15.80
C LEU A 166 -0.74 -17.12 -15.98
N THR A 167 -1.27 -17.37 -17.18
CA THR A 167 -1.69 -18.72 -17.61
C THR A 167 -0.52 -19.54 -18.15
N GLU A 168 0.55 -18.88 -18.60
CA GLU A 168 1.71 -19.47 -19.26
C GLU A 168 3.03 -18.96 -18.62
N PRO A 169 4.20 -19.55 -18.88
CA PRO A 169 5.47 -19.07 -18.31
C PRO A 169 5.85 -17.62 -18.67
N ARG A 170 5.19 -17.05 -19.67
CA ARG A 170 5.35 -15.65 -20.12
C ARG A 170 3.97 -15.07 -20.37
N LEU A 171 3.87 -13.74 -20.45
CA LEU A 171 2.63 -13.05 -20.82
C LEU A 171 2.19 -13.49 -22.23
N ALA A 172 1.26 -14.44 -22.27
CA ALA A 172 0.75 -15.13 -23.44
C ALA A 172 -0.50 -15.94 -23.05
N GLY A 173 -1.26 -16.40 -24.05
CA GLY A 173 -2.47 -17.20 -23.85
C GLY A 173 -3.76 -16.37 -23.93
N ASP A 174 -4.89 -17.04 -23.68
CA ASP A 174 -6.21 -16.47 -23.99
C ASP A 174 -6.86 -15.71 -22.81
N VAL A 175 -6.41 -15.93 -21.58
CA VAL A 175 -7.04 -15.38 -20.37
C VAL A 175 -6.29 -14.15 -19.86
N TYR A 176 -5.03 -14.31 -19.45
CA TYR A 176 -4.21 -13.22 -18.91
C TYR A 176 -3.20 -12.75 -19.95
N ASN A 177 -3.70 -12.07 -20.98
CA ASN A 177 -2.91 -11.44 -22.04
C ASN A 177 -2.71 -9.94 -21.79
N LEU A 178 -2.00 -9.24 -22.69
CA LEU A 178 -1.74 -7.80 -22.55
C LEU A 178 -3.04 -6.97 -22.52
N ASP A 179 -4.02 -7.34 -23.35
CA ASP A 179 -5.30 -6.63 -23.46
C ASP A 179 -6.15 -6.74 -22.18
N TYR A 180 -5.96 -7.80 -21.38
CA TYR A 180 -6.60 -7.91 -20.07
C TYR A 180 -6.09 -6.84 -19.07
N TYR A 181 -4.83 -6.41 -19.20
CA TYR A 181 -4.16 -5.51 -18.26
C TYR A 181 -4.14 -4.03 -18.68
N ILE A 182 -4.40 -3.73 -19.96
CA ILE A 182 -4.43 -2.36 -20.54
C ILE A 182 -5.87 -1.87 -20.66
#